data_AF-A0A2N7BBY6-F1
#
_entry.id   AF-A0A2N7BBY6-F1
#
_cell.length_a   1.000
_cell.length_b   1.000
_cell.length_c   1.000
_cell.angle_alpha   90.00
_cell.angle_beta   90.00
_cell.angle_gamma   90.00
#
_symmetry.space_group_name_H-M   'P 1'
#
loop_
_entity.id
_entity.type
_entity.pdbx_description
1 polymer ?
#
loop_
_entity_poly.entity_id
_entity_poly.type
_entity_poly.pdbx_seq_one_letter_code
_entity_poly.pdbx_strand_id
1 'polypeptide(L)'
;MACTLTFVSCTKSVPTTHSKTLATEKLPSEKSEYMDVVQKATFRYFWDFGHPISGMAAERTATPNIVTTGGTGFGLMGMVVAAERQWITREAAVARVQKIADFLEKADRFHGAWSHWIDGNTGRVVPFGQKDNGGDLVETAFLTNGLLVAREYFNGNTAAEKKLRNQITKLWEGIEWDWYVHDGKLRWHWSKQYNWDMNMPIEGYNECLITYVLALGSPTHAITPQVYENTWKQSNHFTNGNKYMGYKLDIGFPYGGPLFFSHYSYLSMDPRRMQDQHTNYWQMNQAHTLINWAYCAEKAPKVYGYSEENWGLTASDDYNFYDAHSPTNDNGTITPTAALSAFPYTPYESWQALRYLYLKHGNRLFGEYGFYDAYNASKNWYSNQYLAIDQGPIVVMIENYRTGLIWKVGERITEIQTGLKKMGIENPSYPTGFYAYQPHPTTGEWSLMRHSDTGKYPLEFAVAGTQPVTIELTGINGTTLKVLDNKTLTPGTHIQSFDAAGGKYVATITQGSVKKVMKLVLR
;
A
#
# COMPACT_ATOMS: atom_id res chain seq x y z
N MET A 1 12.29 -64.84 -51.86
CA MET A 1 12.62 -65.21 -50.48
C MET A 1 12.32 -64.00 -49.61
N ALA A 2 11.46 -64.19 -48.61
CA ALA A 2 10.89 -63.13 -47.79
C ALA A 2 11.94 -62.42 -46.92
N CYS A 3 11.73 -61.12 -46.67
CA CYS A 3 11.86 -60.60 -45.31
C CYS A 3 11.05 -59.31 -45.17
N THR A 4 10.02 -59.41 -44.34
CA THR A 4 9.09 -58.36 -43.95
C THR A 4 9.72 -57.57 -42.81
N LEU A 5 9.85 -56.25 -42.94
CA LEU A 5 9.99 -55.35 -41.77
C LEU A 5 8.89 -54.28 -41.86
N THR A 6 7.94 -54.39 -40.95
CA THR A 6 6.89 -53.43 -40.62
C THR A 6 7.49 -52.20 -39.94
N PHE A 7 7.36 -51.02 -40.55
CA PHE A 7 7.47 -49.75 -39.85
C PHE A 7 6.08 -49.30 -39.42
N VAL A 8 5.80 -49.36 -38.12
CA VAL A 8 4.64 -48.73 -37.50
C VAL A 8 4.96 -47.24 -37.35
N SER A 9 4.40 -46.40 -38.23
CA SER A 9 4.38 -44.96 -38.05
C SER A 9 3.37 -44.61 -36.96
N CYS A 10 3.87 -44.23 -35.79
CA CYS A 10 3.06 -43.74 -34.68
C CYS A 10 3.01 -42.20 -34.76
N THR A 11 2.18 -41.66 -35.66
CA THR A 11 1.80 -40.25 -35.62
C THR A 11 0.83 -40.05 -34.46
N LYS A 12 1.36 -39.72 -33.28
CA LYS A 12 0.54 -39.13 -32.22
C LYS A 12 0.18 -37.71 -32.64
N SER A 13 -1.04 -37.56 -33.14
CA SER A 13 -1.75 -36.28 -33.24
C SER A 13 -1.71 -35.57 -31.88
N VAL A 14 -1.11 -34.40 -31.83
CA VAL A 14 -1.26 -33.47 -30.71
C VAL A 14 -2.74 -33.08 -30.62
N PRO A 15 -3.45 -33.31 -29.50
CA PRO A 15 -4.82 -32.86 -29.36
C PRO A 15 -4.83 -31.34 -29.16
N THR A 16 -5.17 -30.60 -30.20
CA THR A 16 -5.57 -29.19 -30.13
C THR A 16 -7.03 -29.10 -29.70
N THR A 17 -7.30 -29.18 -28.39
CA THR A 17 -8.56 -28.68 -27.81
C THR A 17 -8.39 -28.40 -26.32
N HIS A 18 -7.99 -27.18 -25.99
CA HIS A 18 -8.46 -26.51 -24.77
C HIS A 18 -9.22 -25.25 -25.17
N SER A 19 -10.38 -25.45 -25.78
CA SER A 19 -11.47 -24.49 -25.56
C SER A 19 -11.86 -24.66 -24.09
N LYS A 20 -11.24 -23.86 -23.21
CA LYS A 20 -11.83 -23.58 -21.91
C LYS A 20 -13.09 -22.80 -22.23
N THR A 21 -14.23 -23.48 -22.22
CA THR A 21 -15.50 -22.85 -21.89
C THR A 21 -15.26 -22.11 -20.58
N LEU A 22 -15.07 -20.79 -20.65
CA LEU A 22 -15.30 -19.91 -19.52
C LEU A 22 -16.75 -20.15 -19.14
N ALA A 23 -16.97 -21.03 -18.17
CA ALA A 23 -18.21 -21.02 -17.41
C ALA A 23 -18.40 -19.55 -17.02
N THR A 24 -19.54 -18.98 -17.37
CA THR A 24 -19.92 -17.63 -17.00
C THR A 24 -19.94 -17.56 -15.48
N GLU A 25 -18.80 -17.28 -14.86
CA GLU A 25 -18.71 -16.93 -13.45
C GLU A 25 -19.67 -15.75 -13.27
N LYS A 26 -20.59 -15.93 -12.33
CA LYS A 26 -21.55 -14.88 -11.97
C LYS A 26 -20.72 -13.66 -11.58
N LEU A 27 -20.92 -12.54 -12.28
CA LEU A 27 -20.27 -11.28 -11.93
C LEU A 27 -20.56 -10.96 -10.45
N PRO A 28 -19.56 -10.47 -9.69
CA PRO A 28 -19.80 -10.01 -8.33
C PRO A 28 -20.96 -9.01 -8.29
N SER A 29 -21.86 -9.20 -7.34
CA SER A 29 -23.05 -8.38 -7.12
C SER A 29 -22.86 -7.37 -5.99
N GLU A 30 -22.06 -7.72 -4.97
CA GLU A 30 -21.84 -6.90 -3.79
C GLU A 30 -20.42 -6.33 -3.70
N LYS A 31 -20.24 -5.17 -3.05
CA LYS A 31 -18.92 -4.50 -2.94
C LYS A 31 -17.85 -5.40 -2.30
N SER A 32 -18.23 -6.16 -1.28
CA SER A 32 -17.35 -7.14 -0.62
C SER A 32 -16.89 -8.24 -1.57
N GLU A 33 -17.77 -8.74 -2.44
CA GLU A 33 -17.43 -9.78 -3.42
C GLU A 33 -16.40 -9.26 -4.43
N TYR A 34 -16.52 -8.01 -4.90
CA TYR A 34 -15.51 -7.39 -5.77
C TYR A 34 -14.15 -7.28 -5.07
N MET A 35 -14.13 -6.79 -3.82
CA MET A 35 -12.89 -6.67 -3.04
C MET A 35 -12.26 -8.04 -2.79
N ASP A 36 -13.05 -9.06 -2.46
CA ASP A 36 -12.56 -10.44 -2.27
C ASP A 36 -11.96 -11.01 -3.55
N VAL A 37 -12.64 -10.85 -4.70
CA VAL A 37 -12.14 -11.31 -6.00
C VAL A 37 -10.82 -10.63 -6.34
N VAL A 38 -10.76 -9.30 -6.22
CA VAL A 38 -9.55 -8.54 -6.53
C VAL A 38 -8.42 -8.92 -5.58
N GLN A 39 -8.61 -8.85 -4.26
CA GLN A 39 -7.53 -9.15 -3.31
C GLN A 39 -7.04 -10.60 -3.43
N LYS A 40 -7.95 -11.58 -3.57
CA LYS A 40 -7.57 -12.99 -3.68
C LYS A 40 -6.84 -13.27 -4.99
N ALA A 41 -7.28 -12.69 -6.11
CA ALA A 41 -6.56 -12.82 -7.38
C ALA A 41 -5.18 -12.16 -7.31
N THR A 42 -5.09 -10.92 -6.80
CA THR A 42 -3.82 -10.20 -6.64
C THR A 42 -2.85 -10.94 -5.71
N PHE A 43 -3.32 -11.55 -4.62
CA PHE A 43 -2.49 -12.35 -3.72
C PHE A 43 -1.81 -13.54 -4.42
N ARG A 44 -2.43 -14.11 -5.46
CA ARG A 44 -1.83 -15.23 -6.21
C ARG A 44 -0.51 -14.84 -6.88
N TYR A 45 -0.25 -13.55 -7.13
CA TYR A 45 1.07 -13.08 -7.58
C TYR A 45 2.19 -13.49 -6.61
N PHE A 46 1.95 -13.35 -5.30
CA PHE A 46 2.93 -13.66 -4.27
C PHE A 46 2.93 -15.13 -3.86
N TRP A 47 1.82 -15.83 -4.12
CA TRP A 47 1.62 -17.19 -3.68
C TRP A 47 1.89 -18.24 -4.76
N ASP A 48 1.12 -18.17 -5.86
CA ASP A 48 1.20 -19.09 -6.99
C ASP A 48 2.39 -18.75 -7.89
N PHE A 49 2.62 -17.45 -8.14
CA PHE A 49 3.74 -16.94 -8.94
C PHE A 49 4.99 -16.61 -8.11
N GLY A 50 4.97 -16.86 -6.79
CA GLY A 50 6.14 -16.73 -5.94
C GLY A 50 7.27 -17.67 -6.40
N HIS A 51 8.51 -17.17 -6.40
CA HIS A 51 9.64 -17.88 -6.98
C HIS A 51 9.84 -19.27 -6.34
N PRO A 52 10.01 -20.35 -7.13
CA PRO A 52 9.92 -21.72 -6.61
C PRO A 52 11.07 -22.11 -5.67
N ILE A 53 12.23 -21.46 -5.72
CA ILE A 53 13.38 -21.76 -4.82
C ILE A 53 13.38 -20.85 -3.60
N SER A 54 13.47 -19.54 -3.79
CA SER A 54 13.47 -18.55 -2.71
C SER A 54 12.11 -18.34 -2.02
N GLY A 55 10.99 -18.58 -2.70
CA GLY A 55 9.66 -18.20 -2.23
C GLY A 55 9.36 -16.70 -2.30
N MET A 56 10.33 -15.88 -2.74
CA MET A 56 10.24 -14.42 -2.83
C MET A 56 9.38 -13.97 -4.03
N ALA A 57 8.99 -12.69 -4.04
CA ALA A 57 8.24 -12.10 -5.13
C ALA A 57 9.17 -11.79 -6.32
N ALA A 58 8.81 -12.23 -7.51
CA ALA A 58 9.46 -11.76 -8.74
C ALA A 58 9.22 -10.25 -8.91
N GLU A 59 10.20 -9.51 -9.42
CA GLU A 59 10.04 -8.09 -9.77
C GLU A 59 8.84 -7.90 -10.70
N ARG A 60 8.83 -8.68 -11.78
CA ARG A 60 7.79 -8.67 -12.81
C ARG A 60 7.60 -10.04 -13.42
N THR A 61 6.43 -10.27 -14.01
CA THR A 61 6.12 -11.54 -14.69
C THR A 61 7.06 -11.91 -15.84
N ALA A 62 7.63 -10.93 -16.54
CA ALA A 62 8.55 -11.16 -17.67
C ALA A 62 9.93 -11.68 -17.25
N THR A 63 10.35 -11.42 -16.00
CA THR A 63 11.67 -11.81 -15.48
C THR A 63 11.51 -12.59 -14.17
N PRO A 64 10.87 -13.77 -14.21
CA PRO A 64 10.41 -14.49 -13.00
C PRO A 64 11.55 -14.91 -12.06
N ASN A 65 12.79 -15.02 -12.56
CA ASN A 65 13.95 -15.39 -11.76
C ASN A 65 14.59 -14.20 -11.03
N ILE A 66 14.27 -12.96 -11.39
CA ILE A 66 14.72 -11.77 -10.67
C ILE A 66 13.68 -11.47 -9.60
N VAL A 67 14.05 -11.64 -8.34
CA VAL A 67 13.19 -11.32 -7.20
C VAL A 67 13.56 -9.97 -6.61
N THR A 68 12.54 -9.22 -6.17
CA THR A 68 12.69 -7.88 -5.59
C THR A 68 12.53 -7.94 -4.07
N THR A 69 13.37 -7.22 -3.34
CA THR A 69 13.31 -7.20 -1.88
C THR A 69 12.12 -6.41 -1.36
N GLY A 70 11.87 -5.19 -1.82
CA GLY A 70 10.77 -4.36 -1.33
C GLY A 70 9.41 -4.95 -1.70
N GLY A 71 9.24 -5.39 -2.95
CA GLY A 71 8.04 -6.11 -3.38
C GLY A 71 7.81 -7.43 -2.61
N THR A 72 8.87 -8.12 -2.20
CA THR A 72 8.75 -9.28 -1.29
C THR A 72 8.25 -8.86 0.09
N GLY A 73 8.71 -7.72 0.62
CA GLY A 73 8.18 -7.13 1.85
C GLY A 73 6.66 -6.96 1.81
N PHE A 74 6.13 -6.45 0.70
CA PHE A 74 4.69 -6.30 0.51
C PHE A 74 3.98 -7.67 0.41
N GLY A 75 4.58 -8.61 -0.31
CA GLY A 75 4.09 -9.99 -0.41
C GLY A 75 4.00 -10.71 0.93
N LEU A 76 4.95 -10.50 1.84
CA LEU A 76 4.93 -11.05 3.21
C LEU A 76 3.73 -10.53 4.01
N MET A 77 3.39 -9.25 3.89
CA MET A 77 2.17 -8.71 4.49
C MET A 77 0.93 -9.31 3.83
N GLY A 78 0.94 -9.51 2.51
CA GLY A 78 -0.11 -10.25 1.79
C GLY A 78 -0.33 -11.68 2.30
N MET A 79 0.72 -12.39 2.73
CA MET A 79 0.60 -13.72 3.34
C MET A 79 -0.08 -13.68 4.72
N VAL A 80 0.11 -12.60 5.48
CA VAL A 80 -0.64 -12.34 6.73
C VAL A 80 -2.12 -12.13 6.42
N VAL A 81 -2.43 -11.29 5.42
CA VAL A 81 -3.82 -11.08 4.95
C VAL A 81 -4.46 -12.41 4.53
N ALA A 82 -3.77 -13.21 3.72
CA ALA A 82 -4.29 -14.47 3.21
C ALA A 82 -4.51 -15.53 4.29
N ALA A 83 -3.68 -15.54 5.35
CA ALA A 83 -3.89 -16.40 6.51
C ALA A 83 -5.11 -15.95 7.34
N GLU A 84 -5.25 -14.64 7.59
CA GLU A 84 -6.39 -14.08 8.33
C GLU A 84 -7.71 -14.31 7.58
N ARG A 85 -7.71 -14.10 6.27
CA ARG A 85 -8.84 -14.33 5.37
C ARG A 85 -9.07 -15.80 5.01
N GLN A 86 -8.22 -16.70 5.53
CA GLN A 86 -8.30 -18.15 5.31
C GLN A 86 -8.25 -18.57 3.82
N TRP A 87 -7.59 -17.79 2.97
CA TRP A 87 -7.29 -18.20 1.59
C TRP A 87 -6.22 -19.30 1.56
N ILE A 88 -5.34 -19.28 2.55
CA ILE A 88 -4.36 -20.31 2.86
C ILE A 88 -4.40 -20.62 4.36
N THR A 89 -3.93 -21.80 4.74
CA THR A 89 -3.76 -22.14 6.16
C THR A 89 -2.62 -21.31 6.78
N ARG A 90 -2.72 -21.01 8.07
CA ARG A 90 -1.65 -20.33 8.82
C ARG A 90 -0.33 -21.10 8.75
N GLU A 91 -0.38 -22.43 8.82
CA GLU A 91 0.79 -23.31 8.75
C GLU A 91 1.51 -23.19 7.40
N ALA A 92 0.75 -23.16 6.29
CA ALA A 92 1.30 -22.93 4.96
C ALA A 92 1.93 -21.55 4.84
N ALA A 93 1.29 -20.51 5.40
CA ALA A 93 1.86 -19.16 5.42
C ALA A 93 3.20 -19.15 6.19
N VAL A 94 3.25 -19.71 7.40
CA VAL A 94 4.49 -19.84 8.19
C VAL A 94 5.57 -20.59 7.41
N ALA A 95 5.22 -21.70 6.74
CA ALA A 95 6.18 -22.47 5.94
C ALA A 95 6.75 -21.65 4.76
N ARG A 96 5.93 -20.84 4.10
CA ARG A 96 6.38 -19.96 3.01
C ARG A 96 7.27 -18.82 3.53
N VAL A 97 6.88 -18.14 4.60
CA VAL A 97 7.69 -17.07 5.20
C VAL A 97 9.02 -17.63 5.71
N GLN A 98 9.01 -18.81 6.33
CA GLN A 98 10.21 -19.52 6.77
C GLN A 98 11.16 -19.83 5.61
N LYS A 99 10.62 -20.28 4.46
CA LYS A 99 11.40 -20.51 3.24
C LYS A 99 12.08 -19.23 2.74
N ILE A 100 11.36 -18.11 2.76
CA ILE A 100 11.91 -16.79 2.41
C ILE A 100 13.03 -16.39 3.38
N ALA A 101 12.81 -16.54 4.69
CA ALA A 101 13.84 -16.23 5.70
C ALA A 101 15.09 -17.11 5.54
N ASP A 102 14.92 -18.41 5.27
CA ASP A 102 16.02 -19.35 5.02
C ASP A 102 16.83 -19.00 3.76
N PHE A 103 16.19 -18.41 2.75
CA PHE A 103 16.86 -17.89 1.55
C PHE A 103 17.59 -16.59 1.84
N LEU A 104 16.93 -15.62 2.50
CA LEU A 104 17.50 -14.30 2.83
C LEU A 104 18.72 -14.38 3.75
N GLU A 105 18.79 -15.40 4.63
CA GLU A 105 19.97 -15.65 5.47
C GLU A 105 21.22 -16.01 4.65
N LYS A 106 21.04 -16.54 3.43
CA LYS A 106 22.13 -16.99 2.54
C LYS A 106 22.39 -16.04 1.38
N ALA A 107 21.43 -15.19 1.05
CA ALA A 107 21.54 -14.21 -0.03
C ALA A 107 22.66 -13.20 0.25
N ASP A 108 23.18 -12.59 -0.81
CA ASP A 108 24.18 -11.53 -0.70
C ASP A 108 23.65 -10.38 0.15
N ARG A 109 24.45 -9.95 1.13
CA ARG A 109 24.20 -8.78 1.99
C ARG A 109 25.41 -7.85 1.98
N PHE A 110 25.14 -6.57 2.17
CA PHE A 110 26.10 -5.48 2.12
C PHE A 110 25.91 -4.65 3.39
N HIS A 111 26.76 -4.86 4.39
CA HIS A 111 26.55 -4.29 5.75
C HIS A 111 25.14 -4.61 6.27
N GLY A 112 24.72 -5.86 6.07
CA GLY A 112 23.40 -6.32 6.44
C GLY A 112 22.24 -5.87 5.55
N ALA A 113 22.37 -4.85 4.71
CA ALA A 113 21.33 -4.53 3.73
C ALA A 113 21.32 -5.56 2.58
N TRP A 114 20.15 -5.83 2.01
CA TRP A 114 20.02 -6.59 0.77
C TRP A 114 20.06 -5.65 -0.44
N SER A 115 20.37 -6.19 -1.62
CA SER A 115 20.24 -5.46 -2.88
C SER A 115 18.78 -5.36 -3.32
N HIS A 116 18.46 -4.36 -4.14
CA HIS A 116 17.13 -4.18 -4.75
C HIS A 116 16.67 -5.48 -5.44
N TRP A 117 17.50 -6.01 -6.35
CA TRP A 117 17.25 -7.25 -7.05
C TRP A 117 18.22 -8.36 -6.66
N ILE A 118 17.68 -9.55 -6.56
CA ILE A 118 18.38 -10.78 -6.23
C ILE A 118 17.99 -11.85 -7.27
N ASP A 119 18.94 -12.67 -7.70
CA ASP A 119 18.63 -13.87 -8.46
C ASP A 119 17.97 -14.89 -7.51
N GLY A 120 16.71 -15.21 -7.76
CA GLY A 120 15.88 -16.04 -6.88
C GLY A 120 16.34 -17.50 -6.76
N ASN A 121 17.23 -17.96 -7.65
CA ASN A 121 17.77 -19.32 -7.60
C ASN A 121 19.00 -19.41 -6.72
N THR A 122 19.84 -18.36 -6.74
CA THR A 122 21.19 -18.39 -6.19
C THR A 122 21.37 -17.50 -4.96
N GLY A 123 20.51 -16.49 -4.77
CA GLY A 123 20.68 -15.48 -3.73
C GLY A 123 21.73 -14.42 -4.06
N ARG A 124 22.23 -14.37 -5.31
CA ARG A 124 23.23 -13.38 -5.73
C ARG A 124 22.59 -12.06 -6.14
N VAL A 125 23.28 -10.95 -5.91
CA VAL A 125 22.84 -9.63 -6.38
C VAL A 125 22.68 -9.63 -7.91
N VAL A 126 21.56 -9.07 -8.38
CA VAL A 126 21.38 -8.67 -9.78
C VAL A 126 21.44 -7.15 -9.81
N PRO A 127 22.45 -6.52 -10.46
CA PRO A 127 22.56 -5.07 -10.47
C PRO A 127 21.32 -4.41 -11.10
N PHE A 128 20.74 -3.42 -10.43
CA PHE A 128 19.64 -2.61 -10.95
C PHE A 128 20.15 -1.55 -11.94
N GLY A 129 21.41 -1.14 -11.77
CA GLY A 129 22.17 -0.32 -12.69
C GLY A 129 23.66 -0.58 -12.52
N GLN A 130 24.51 0.05 -13.33
CA GLN A 130 25.96 -0.22 -13.31
C GLN A 130 26.58 -0.05 -11.90
N LYS A 131 26.20 1.02 -11.20
CA LYS A 131 26.72 1.36 -9.87
C LYS A 131 25.84 0.86 -8.72
N ASP A 132 24.62 0.45 -9.03
CA ASP A 132 23.67 -0.11 -8.06
C ASP A 132 23.74 -1.64 -8.10
N ASN A 133 24.85 -2.16 -7.56
CA ASN A 133 25.17 -3.58 -7.46
C ASN A 133 25.50 -4.00 -6.00
N GLY A 134 24.99 -3.22 -5.05
CA GLY A 134 25.25 -3.37 -3.64
C GLY A 134 23.97 -3.39 -2.81
N GLY A 135 24.03 -2.91 -1.57
CA GLY A 135 22.84 -2.86 -0.74
C GLY A 135 22.02 -1.60 -1.02
N ASP A 136 20.70 -1.80 -1.13
CA ASP A 136 19.67 -0.78 -1.24
C ASP A 136 18.94 -0.71 0.11
N LEU A 137 19.08 0.43 0.79
CA LEU A 137 18.54 0.61 2.13
C LEU A 137 17.03 0.81 2.16
N VAL A 138 16.46 1.41 1.11
CA VAL A 138 15.01 1.66 1.02
C VAL A 138 14.27 0.35 0.76
N GLU A 139 14.76 -0.43 -0.19
CA GLU A 139 14.22 -1.75 -0.49
C GLU A 139 14.40 -2.73 0.69
N THR A 140 15.53 -2.63 1.38
CA THR A 140 15.76 -3.35 2.65
C THR A 140 14.74 -2.95 3.71
N ALA A 141 14.37 -1.67 3.82
CA ALA A 141 13.35 -1.21 4.77
C ALA A 141 11.98 -1.77 4.45
N PHE A 142 11.55 -1.78 3.18
CA PHE A 142 10.29 -2.38 2.77
C PHE A 142 10.24 -3.89 3.06
N LEU A 143 11.31 -4.63 2.72
CA LEU A 143 11.43 -6.07 3.03
C LEU A 143 11.33 -6.32 4.54
N THR A 144 12.12 -5.58 5.30
CA THR A 144 12.21 -5.71 6.75
C THR A 144 10.88 -5.39 7.42
N ASN A 145 10.17 -4.37 6.95
CA ASN A 145 8.85 -4.04 7.44
C ASN A 145 7.90 -5.25 7.29
N GLY A 146 7.89 -5.91 6.12
CA GLY A 146 7.12 -7.13 5.89
C GLY A 146 7.53 -8.29 6.80
N LEU A 147 8.83 -8.48 7.03
CA LEU A 147 9.33 -9.50 7.95
C LEU A 147 8.90 -9.23 9.40
N LEU A 148 8.99 -7.99 9.88
CA LEU A 148 8.57 -7.64 11.24
C LEU A 148 7.06 -7.79 11.43
N VAL A 149 6.26 -7.45 10.42
CA VAL A 149 4.81 -7.74 10.41
C VAL A 149 4.55 -9.24 10.51
N ALA A 150 5.24 -10.07 9.72
CA ALA A 150 5.11 -11.52 9.80
C ALA A 150 5.55 -12.07 11.17
N ARG A 151 6.66 -11.56 11.74
CA ARG A 151 7.15 -11.94 13.08
C ARG A 151 6.10 -11.65 14.16
N GLU A 152 5.47 -10.48 14.10
CA GLU A 152 4.49 -10.03 15.09
C GLU A 152 3.15 -10.77 14.95
N TYR A 153 2.72 -11.08 13.73
CA TYR A 153 1.49 -11.83 13.49
C TYR A 153 1.62 -13.35 13.75
N PHE A 154 2.74 -13.95 13.34
CA PHE A 154 3.05 -15.37 13.57
C PHE A 154 3.64 -15.62 14.98
N ASN A 155 2.83 -15.33 16.00
CA ASN A 155 3.17 -15.36 17.42
C ASN A 155 2.72 -16.61 18.20
N GLY A 156 2.25 -17.66 17.52
CA GLY A 156 1.80 -18.90 18.12
C GLY A 156 2.90 -19.63 18.90
N ASN A 157 2.48 -20.45 19.88
CA ASN A 157 3.37 -21.24 20.73
C ASN A 157 3.78 -22.59 20.08
N THR A 158 4.06 -22.58 18.78
CA THR A 158 4.55 -23.75 18.04
C THR A 158 6.06 -23.65 17.80
N ALA A 159 6.73 -24.79 17.59
CA ALA A 159 8.16 -24.79 17.28
C ALA A 159 8.47 -24.04 15.96
N ALA A 160 7.59 -24.17 14.95
CA ALA A 160 7.74 -23.51 13.66
C ALA A 160 7.66 -21.99 13.79
N GLU A 161 6.64 -21.45 14.48
CA GLU A 161 6.51 -20.00 14.65
C GLU A 161 7.60 -19.43 15.57
N LYS A 162 8.05 -20.16 16.59
CA LYS A 162 9.23 -19.76 17.40
C LYS A 162 10.51 -19.67 16.55
N LYS A 163 10.78 -20.68 15.71
CA LYS A 163 11.93 -20.68 14.79
C LYS A 163 11.86 -19.45 13.88
N LEU A 164 10.70 -19.24 13.25
CA LEU A 164 10.47 -18.13 12.34
C LEU A 164 10.75 -16.78 13.01
N ARG A 165 10.17 -16.54 14.19
CA ARG A 165 10.36 -15.28 14.91
C ARG A 165 11.83 -15.04 15.26
N ASN A 166 12.53 -16.05 15.76
CA ASN A 166 13.94 -15.94 16.12
C ASN A 166 14.83 -15.61 14.91
N GLN A 167 14.57 -16.23 13.76
CA GLN A 167 15.35 -15.99 12.55
C GLN A 167 15.07 -14.62 11.96
N ILE A 168 13.81 -14.15 11.93
CA ILE A 168 13.49 -12.79 11.52
C ILE A 168 14.20 -11.77 12.43
N THR A 169 14.16 -11.97 13.75
CA THR A 169 14.87 -11.09 14.69
C THR A 169 16.37 -11.03 14.37
N LYS A 170 17.02 -12.18 14.14
CA LYS A 170 18.45 -12.23 13.75
C LYS A 170 18.73 -11.50 12.44
N LEU A 171 17.86 -11.66 11.42
CA LEU A 171 18.03 -10.98 10.12
C LEU A 171 17.94 -9.46 10.28
N TRP A 172 16.92 -8.99 11.01
CA TRP A 172 16.67 -7.59 11.35
C TRP A 172 17.83 -6.96 12.11
N GLU A 173 18.27 -7.59 13.20
CA GLU A 173 19.34 -7.08 14.06
C GLU A 173 20.70 -7.03 13.37
N GLY A 174 20.87 -7.77 12.28
CA GLY A 174 22.09 -7.75 11.46
C GLY A 174 22.12 -6.68 10.38
N ILE A 175 21.13 -5.77 10.28
CA ILE A 175 21.15 -4.66 9.32
C ILE A 175 21.90 -3.48 9.94
N GLU A 176 23.01 -3.06 9.33
CA GLU A 176 23.85 -1.96 9.83
C GLU A 176 23.35 -0.61 9.30
N TRP A 177 22.23 -0.09 9.81
CA TRP A 177 21.67 1.19 9.33
C TRP A 177 22.61 2.38 9.52
N ASP A 178 23.41 2.35 10.59
CA ASP A 178 24.44 3.35 10.89
C ASP A 178 25.61 3.34 9.90
N TRP A 179 25.93 2.19 9.29
CA TRP A 179 26.90 2.13 8.18
C TRP A 179 26.48 3.01 7.00
N TYR A 180 25.17 3.05 6.71
CA TYR A 180 24.62 3.83 5.61
C TYR A 180 24.58 5.34 5.86
N VAL A 181 25.09 5.80 7.00
CA VAL A 181 25.32 7.23 7.26
C VAL A 181 26.66 7.64 6.70
N HIS A 182 26.65 8.40 5.60
CA HIS A 182 27.84 8.94 4.96
C HIS A 182 27.73 10.46 4.80
N ASP A 183 28.77 11.17 5.23
CA ASP A 183 28.82 12.64 5.34
C ASP A 183 27.67 13.22 6.19
N GLY A 184 27.31 12.50 7.26
CA GLY A 184 26.21 12.89 8.15
C GLY A 184 24.80 12.72 7.54
N LYS A 185 24.70 12.16 6.32
CA LYS A 185 23.43 11.89 5.65
C LYS A 185 23.18 10.39 5.51
N LEU A 186 21.92 9.98 5.65
CA LEU A 186 21.54 8.59 5.33
C LEU A 186 21.52 8.42 3.81
N ARG A 187 22.28 7.44 3.30
CA ARG A 187 22.39 7.14 1.87
C ARG A 187 21.50 5.98 1.50
N TRP A 188 20.96 6.04 0.29
CA TRP A 188 20.13 4.98 -0.28
C TRP A 188 20.96 3.73 -0.61
N HIS A 189 22.14 3.91 -1.21
CA HIS A 189 22.94 2.81 -1.75
C HIS A 189 24.35 2.79 -1.18
N TRP A 190 24.91 1.59 -1.09
CA TRP A 190 26.33 1.35 -0.90
C TRP A 190 26.79 0.12 -1.67
N SER A 191 27.95 0.19 -2.33
CA SER A 191 28.53 -0.90 -3.12
C SER A 191 29.95 -1.25 -2.67
N LYS A 192 30.30 -2.55 -2.67
CA LYS A 192 31.69 -2.99 -2.45
C LYS A 192 32.65 -2.49 -3.53
N GLN A 193 32.17 -2.32 -4.75
CA GLN A 193 32.98 -1.92 -5.90
C GLN A 193 33.01 -0.40 -6.06
N TYR A 194 31.87 0.26 -5.83
CA TYR A 194 31.67 1.68 -6.12
C TYR A 194 31.51 2.55 -4.87
N ASN A 195 31.59 1.96 -3.67
CA ASN A 195 31.41 2.64 -2.38
C ASN A 195 30.13 3.49 -2.38
N TRP A 196 30.28 4.81 -2.30
CA TRP A 196 29.19 5.79 -2.21
C TRP A 196 28.90 6.51 -3.53
N ASP A 197 29.43 6.04 -4.67
CA ASP A 197 29.33 6.73 -5.96
C ASP A 197 27.90 6.96 -6.47
N MET A 198 26.93 6.15 -6.04
CA MET A 198 25.50 6.43 -6.31
C MET A 198 25.07 7.77 -5.69
N ASN A 199 25.71 8.16 -4.58
CA ASN A 199 25.64 9.46 -3.93
C ASN A 199 24.22 10.02 -3.75
N MET A 200 23.28 9.15 -3.39
CA MET A 200 21.87 9.49 -3.27
C MET A 200 21.47 9.55 -1.79
N PRO A 201 21.41 10.75 -1.17
CA PRO A 201 20.83 10.89 0.16
C PRO A 201 19.31 10.67 0.11
N ILE A 202 18.74 10.10 1.16
CA ILE A 202 17.29 9.83 1.25
C ILE A 202 16.58 11.09 1.77
N GLU A 203 16.32 12.05 0.90
CA GLU A 203 15.70 13.32 1.29
C GLU A 203 14.16 13.27 1.13
N GLY A 204 13.43 13.94 2.02
CA GLY A 204 11.97 13.90 2.08
C GLY A 204 11.30 15.12 1.45
N TYR A 205 9.99 15.11 1.22
CA TYR A 205 9.07 14.01 1.49
C TYR A 205 8.84 13.15 0.24
N ASN A 206 8.98 11.83 0.39
CA ASN A 206 8.74 10.81 -0.63
C ASN A 206 8.32 9.46 0.02
N GLU A 207 8.39 8.34 -0.68
CA GLU A 207 8.02 6.99 -0.22
C GLU A 207 8.86 6.41 0.93
N CYS A 208 10.01 7.02 1.25
CA CYS A 208 11.07 6.37 2.03
C CYS A 208 10.98 6.60 3.56
N LEU A 209 9.87 7.13 4.08
CA LEU A 209 9.71 7.47 5.50
C LEU A 209 9.99 6.27 6.43
N ILE A 210 9.51 5.07 6.08
CA ILE A 210 9.72 3.84 6.86
C ILE A 210 11.21 3.48 7.02
N THR A 211 12.07 3.88 6.07
CA THR A 211 13.52 3.67 6.15
C THR A 211 14.10 4.38 7.36
N TYR A 212 13.70 5.63 7.61
CA TYR A 212 14.12 6.38 8.80
C TYR A 212 13.53 5.82 10.09
N VAL A 213 12.26 5.41 10.06
CA VAL A 213 11.60 4.79 11.21
C VAL A 213 12.34 3.53 11.64
N LEU A 214 12.65 2.63 10.70
CA LEU A 214 13.39 1.41 11.00
C LEU A 214 14.85 1.71 11.39
N ALA A 215 15.54 2.61 10.68
CA ALA A 215 16.91 2.99 11.03
C ALA A 215 17.04 3.56 12.44
N LEU A 216 16.07 4.37 12.90
CA LEU A 216 16.04 4.88 14.28
C LEU A 216 15.53 3.82 15.28
N GLY A 217 14.67 2.92 14.82
CA GLY A 217 14.07 1.83 15.59
C GLY A 217 15.00 0.63 15.83
N SER A 218 16.11 0.53 15.11
CA SER A 218 17.08 -0.56 15.26
C SER A 218 17.64 -0.63 16.69
N PRO A 219 17.69 -1.83 17.31
CA PRO A 219 18.27 -2.00 18.64
C PRO A 219 19.80 -2.16 18.62
N THR A 220 20.39 -2.49 17.46
CA THR A 220 21.82 -2.83 17.31
C THR A 220 22.61 -1.79 16.54
N HIS A 221 22.01 -1.23 15.49
CA HIS A 221 22.68 -0.36 14.52
C HIS A 221 21.82 0.88 14.23
N ALA A 222 21.42 1.58 15.29
CA ALA A 222 20.56 2.76 15.14
C ALA A 222 21.31 3.97 14.59
N ILE A 223 20.69 4.70 13.68
CA ILE A 223 21.14 6.07 13.38
C ILE A 223 20.77 7.03 14.53
N THR A 224 21.32 8.24 14.53
CA THR A 224 20.91 9.29 15.47
C THR A 224 19.76 10.12 14.90
N PRO A 225 18.86 10.70 15.72
CA PRO A 225 17.81 11.60 15.25
C PRO A 225 18.33 12.75 14.38
N GLN A 226 19.56 13.22 14.63
CA GLN A 226 20.19 14.28 13.85
C GLN A 226 20.35 13.91 12.36
N VAL A 227 20.57 12.64 12.04
CA VAL A 227 20.66 12.18 10.63
C VAL A 227 19.32 12.36 9.90
N TYR A 228 18.21 12.08 10.59
CA TYR A 228 16.86 12.33 10.07
C TYR A 228 16.64 13.84 9.84
N GLU A 229 16.95 14.68 10.83
CA GLU A 229 16.81 16.15 10.71
C GLU A 229 17.69 16.74 9.58
N ASN A 230 18.92 16.23 9.42
CA ASN A 230 19.91 16.76 8.47
C ASN A 230 19.78 16.19 7.04
N THR A 231 18.99 15.15 6.84
CA THR A 231 18.81 14.52 5.53
C THR A 231 17.37 14.67 5.06
N TRP A 232 16.43 14.04 5.77
CA TRP A 232 15.04 13.97 5.36
C TRP A 232 14.40 15.35 5.25
N LYS A 233 14.61 16.20 6.25
CA LYS A 233 13.97 17.53 6.30
C LYS A 233 14.71 18.61 5.51
N GLN A 234 15.85 18.29 4.89
CA GLN A 234 16.70 19.27 4.19
C GLN A 234 16.49 19.29 2.67
N SER A 235 15.51 18.56 2.15
CA SER A 235 15.21 18.61 0.72
C SER A 235 14.49 19.89 0.31
N ASN A 236 14.68 20.28 -0.94
CA ASN A 236 14.03 21.44 -1.56
C ASN A 236 12.51 21.29 -1.77
N HIS A 237 11.95 20.11 -1.54
CA HIS A 237 10.52 19.81 -1.64
C HIS A 237 9.97 19.22 -0.33
N PHE A 238 10.74 19.27 0.77
CA PHE A 238 10.22 18.83 2.06
C PHE A 238 9.07 19.75 2.49
N THR A 239 9.30 21.06 2.58
CA THR A 239 8.24 22.03 2.90
C THR A 239 7.45 22.39 1.63
N ASN A 240 6.12 22.42 1.75
CA ASN A 240 5.23 22.80 0.65
C ASN A 240 4.29 23.93 1.06
N GLY A 241 3.31 23.63 1.91
CA GLY A 241 2.33 24.59 2.43
C GLY A 241 1.25 25.06 1.44
N ASN A 242 1.32 24.67 0.17
CA ASN A 242 0.41 25.14 -0.87
C ASN A 242 -0.90 24.35 -0.92
N LYS A 243 -1.87 24.91 -1.65
CA LYS A 243 -3.12 24.23 -2.00
C LYS A 243 -3.13 23.81 -3.47
N TYR A 244 -3.54 22.57 -3.72
CA TYR A 244 -3.75 22.01 -5.05
C TYR A 244 -5.16 21.43 -5.11
N MET A 245 -5.91 21.74 -6.16
CA MET A 245 -7.34 21.34 -6.27
C MET A 245 -8.18 21.71 -5.02
N GLY A 246 -7.75 22.74 -4.26
CA GLY A 246 -8.37 23.18 -3.01
C GLY A 246 -7.91 22.45 -1.73
N TYR A 247 -7.18 21.34 -1.83
CA TYR A 247 -6.60 20.60 -0.69
C TYR A 247 -5.20 21.09 -0.36
N LYS A 248 -4.85 21.13 0.93
CA LYS A 248 -3.54 21.63 1.40
C LYS A 248 -2.56 20.46 1.53
N LEU A 249 -1.33 20.66 1.06
CA LEU A 249 -0.19 19.79 1.36
C LEU A 249 0.82 20.59 2.18
N ASP A 250 1.06 20.19 3.43
CA ASP A 250 2.06 20.87 4.28
C ASP A 250 3.49 20.54 3.85
N ILE A 251 3.71 19.29 3.43
CA ILE A 251 5.00 18.77 2.97
C ILE A 251 4.87 18.04 1.63
N GLY A 252 5.99 17.83 0.93
CA GLY A 252 6.08 17.04 -0.29
C GLY A 252 5.97 17.83 -1.60
N PHE A 253 6.02 17.11 -2.71
CA PHE A 253 6.06 17.68 -4.06
C PHE A 253 4.81 18.51 -4.41
N PRO A 254 4.89 19.42 -5.39
CA PRO A 254 3.70 20.01 -5.99
C PRO A 254 2.73 18.94 -6.47
N TYR A 255 1.44 19.11 -6.17
CA TYR A 255 0.40 18.09 -6.39
C TYR A 255 0.68 16.71 -5.74
N GLY A 256 1.66 16.61 -4.84
CA GLY A 256 2.00 15.43 -4.05
C GLY A 256 2.95 14.42 -4.73
N GLY A 257 3.12 14.47 -6.05
CA GLY A 257 3.90 13.47 -6.81
C GLY A 257 3.12 12.18 -7.10
N PRO A 258 3.81 11.09 -7.50
CA PRO A 258 3.19 9.77 -7.72
C PRO A 258 2.48 9.25 -6.46
N LEU A 259 1.31 8.63 -6.61
CA LEU A 259 0.45 8.34 -5.46
C LEU A 259 1.02 7.27 -4.51
N PHE A 260 1.95 6.42 -4.98
CA PHE A 260 2.61 5.42 -4.13
C PHE A 260 3.38 5.99 -2.93
N PHE A 261 3.73 7.29 -2.94
CA PHE A 261 4.31 7.96 -1.77
C PHE A 261 3.40 7.88 -0.55
N SER A 262 2.08 7.88 -0.78
CA SER A 262 1.07 7.71 0.27
C SER A 262 0.77 6.24 0.59
N HIS A 263 1.48 5.27 -0.01
CA HIS A 263 1.23 3.83 0.17
C HIS A 263 2.36 3.10 0.89
N TYR A 264 3.59 3.07 0.34
CA TYR A 264 4.60 2.06 0.70
C TYR A 264 5.04 2.14 2.17
N SER A 265 5.32 3.34 2.66
CA SER A 265 5.66 3.56 4.07
C SER A 265 4.49 3.29 5.02
N TYR A 266 3.25 3.39 4.53
CA TYR A 266 2.03 3.34 5.34
C TYR A 266 1.31 1.98 5.28
N LEU A 267 1.95 0.95 4.73
CA LEU A 267 1.37 -0.39 4.73
C LEU A 267 1.21 -0.95 6.14
N SER A 268 2.19 -0.74 7.02
CA SER A 268 2.16 -1.14 8.43
C SER A 268 2.12 0.03 9.41
N MET A 269 2.62 1.21 9.02
CA MET A 269 2.47 2.42 9.81
C MET A 269 1.07 2.97 9.63
N ASP A 270 0.35 3.20 10.72
CA ASP A 270 -1.00 3.77 10.70
C ASP A 270 -0.93 5.32 10.69
N PRO A 271 -1.14 5.99 9.53
CA PRO A 271 -1.05 7.44 9.46
C PRO A 271 -2.10 8.16 10.31
N ARG A 272 -3.18 7.50 10.76
CA ARG A 272 -4.19 8.06 11.68
C ARG A 272 -3.61 8.38 13.06
N ARG A 273 -2.46 7.81 13.38
CA ARG A 273 -1.74 7.93 14.65
C ARG A 273 -0.40 8.65 14.50
N MET A 274 -0.20 9.35 13.38
CA MET A 274 1.07 9.99 13.08
C MET A 274 0.87 11.49 12.84
N GLN A 275 1.53 12.29 13.67
CA GLN A 275 1.69 13.72 13.49
C GLN A 275 3.05 14.17 14.05
N ASP A 276 3.71 15.07 13.35
CA ASP A 276 4.86 15.82 13.87
C ASP A 276 4.61 17.34 13.77
N GLN A 277 5.66 18.13 13.97
CA GLN A 277 5.63 19.58 13.89
C GLN A 277 5.35 20.15 12.47
N HIS A 278 5.46 19.32 11.43
CA HIS A 278 5.29 19.73 10.03
C HIS A 278 3.94 19.30 9.46
N THR A 279 3.47 18.09 9.79
CA THR A 279 2.22 17.59 9.21
C THR A 279 1.48 16.57 10.06
N ASN A 280 0.17 16.47 9.82
CA ASN A 280 -0.62 15.30 10.17
C ASN A 280 -0.63 14.33 8.98
N TYR A 281 -0.07 13.13 9.16
CA TYR A 281 0.17 12.21 8.05
C TYR A 281 -1.12 11.61 7.47
N TRP A 282 -2.19 11.44 8.27
CA TRP A 282 -3.50 11.04 7.73
C TRP A 282 -4.08 12.10 6.79
N GLN A 283 -4.08 13.36 7.24
CA GLN A 283 -4.59 14.47 6.44
C GLN A 283 -3.73 14.69 5.20
N MET A 284 -2.41 14.58 5.31
CA MET A 284 -1.53 14.70 4.15
C MET A 284 -1.79 13.60 3.12
N ASN A 285 -1.84 12.32 3.53
CA ASN A 285 -2.07 11.21 2.59
C ASN A 285 -3.46 11.29 1.94
N GLN A 286 -4.50 11.68 2.71
CA GLN A 286 -5.84 11.89 2.17
C GLN A 286 -5.88 13.10 1.21
N ALA A 287 -5.15 14.18 1.50
CA ALA A 287 -5.04 15.32 0.59
C ALA A 287 -4.31 14.94 -0.71
N HIS A 288 -3.18 14.21 -0.63
CA HIS A 288 -2.46 13.72 -1.79
C HIS A 288 -3.34 12.85 -2.69
N THR A 289 -4.08 11.92 -2.08
CA THR A 289 -5.05 11.07 -2.78
C THR A 289 -6.13 11.88 -3.47
N LEU A 290 -6.77 12.82 -2.75
CA LEU A 290 -7.84 13.65 -3.32
C LEU A 290 -7.34 14.61 -4.40
N ILE A 291 -6.09 15.09 -4.32
CA ILE A 291 -5.46 15.88 -5.39
C ILE A 291 -5.25 15.04 -6.65
N ASN A 292 -4.78 13.80 -6.50
CA ASN A 292 -4.60 12.88 -7.63
C ASN A 292 -5.94 12.57 -8.30
N TRP A 293 -6.97 12.23 -7.51
CA TRP A 293 -8.33 12.00 -7.98
C TRP A 293 -8.92 13.24 -8.66
N ALA A 294 -8.91 14.40 -7.99
CA ALA A 294 -9.51 15.64 -8.51
C ALA A 294 -8.80 16.12 -9.77
N TYR A 295 -7.47 15.97 -9.87
CA TYR A 295 -6.75 16.25 -11.11
C TYR A 295 -7.32 15.43 -12.27
N CYS A 296 -7.47 14.12 -12.09
CA CYS A 296 -7.99 13.22 -13.12
C CYS A 296 -9.45 13.56 -13.48
N ALA A 297 -10.28 13.81 -12.47
CA ALA A 297 -11.71 14.05 -12.65
C ALA A 297 -12.02 15.44 -13.25
N GLU A 298 -11.25 16.47 -12.92
CA GLU A 298 -11.63 17.86 -13.17
C GLU A 298 -10.69 18.63 -14.10
N LYS A 299 -9.39 18.29 -14.13
CA LYS A 299 -8.36 19.14 -14.75
C LYS A 299 -7.62 18.48 -15.91
N ALA A 300 -7.44 17.17 -15.88
CA ALA A 300 -6.65 16.45 -16.87
C ALA A 300 -7.16 16.68 -18.30
N PRO A 301 -6.29 16.64 -19.32
CA PRO A 301 -6.70 16.75 -20.71
C PRO A 301 -7.80 15.74 -21.06
N LYS A 302 -8.92 16.23 -21.62
CA LYS A 302 -10.09 15.39 -21.97
C LYS A 302 -9.74 14.20 -22.88
N VAL A 303 -8.68 14.32 -23.69
CA VAL A 303 -8.20 13.25 -24.60
C VAL A 303 -7.76 11.99 -23.86
N TYR A 304 -7.38 12.08 -22.58
CA TYR A 304 -6.99 10.93 -21.78
C TYR A 304 -8.18 10.08 -21.31
N GLY A 305 -9.41 10.62 -21.35
CA GLY A 305 -10.62 9.88 -20.99
C GLY A 305 -10.74 9.56 -19.49
N TYR A 306 -10.06 10.33 -18.64
CA TYR A 306 -10.20 10.24 -17.19
C TYR A 306 -11.59 10.71 -16.73
N SER A 307 -12.00 10.27 -15.55
CA SER A 307 -13.28 10.64 -14.94
C SER A 307 -13.26 10.40 -13.43
N GLU A 308 -14.35 10.73 -12.73
CA GLU A 308 -14.52 10.38 -11.30
C GLU A 308 -14.37 8.88 -11.01
N GLU A 309 -14.63 8.02 -12.02
CA GLU A 309 -14.50 6.57 -11.92
C GLU A 309 -13.22 6.04 -12.60
N ASN A 310 -12.49 6.85 -13.35
CA ASN A 310 -11.29 6.44 -14.09
C ASN A 310 -10.12 7.37 -13.76
N TRP A 311 -9.41 7.03 -12.67
CA TRP A 311 -8.38 7.87 -12.08
C TRP A 311 -7.27 7.00 -11.45
N GLY A 312 -6.14 7.63 -11.17
CA GLY A 312 -5.02 7.01 -10.45
C GLY A 312 -3.71 7.09 -11.22
N LEU A 313 -2.90 8.07 -10.85
CA LEU A 313 -1.56 8.29 -11.43
C LEU A 313 -0.48 7.93 -10.43
N THR A 314 0.37 6.97 -10.79
CA THR A 314 1.54 6.56 -10.01
C THR A 314 2.62 6.01 -10.94
N ALA A 315 3.83 5.77 -10.42
CA ALA A 315 4.88 5.09 -11.18
C ALA A 315 4.48 3.64 -11.53
N SER A 316 4.73 3.23 -12.78
CA SER A 316 4.31 1.93 -13.33
C SER A 316 4.90 1.69 -14.72
N ASP A 317 4.66 0.49 -15.28
CA ASP A 317 4.86 0.24 -16.71
C ASP A 317 4.10 1.27 -17.56
N ASP A 318 4.72 1.65 -18.67
CA ASP A 318 4.15 2.56 -19.66
C ASP A 318 4.25 1.96 -21.07
N TYR A 319 3.46 2.49 -22.01
CA TYR A 319 3.56 2.09 -23.42
C TYR A 319 4.97 2.36 -24.00
N ASN A 320 5.75 3.23 -23.38
CA ASN A 320 7.17 3.48 -23.64
C ASN A 320 8.11 2.90 -22.57
N PHE A 321 7.76 1.77 -21.94
CA PHE A 321 8.52 1.04 -20.89
C PHE A 321 8.07 1.30 -19.45
N TYR A 322 8.50 2.39 -18.82
CA TYR A 322 8.19 2.71 -17.42
C TYR A 322 8.29 4.22 -17.19
N ASP A 323 7.40 4.80 -16.42
CA ASP A 323 7.45 6.23 -16.07
C ASP A 323 6.85 6.49 -14.67
N ALA A 324 7.28 7.57 -14.02
CA ALA A 324 6.79 8.01 -12.73
C ALA A 324 5.56 8.92 -12.87
N HIS A 325 4.40 8.34 -13.23
CA HIS A 325 3.21 9.14 -13.50
C HIS A 325 2.70 9.86 -12.24
N SER A 326 2.28 11.11 -12.42
CA SER A 326 1.73 11.97 -11.37
C SER A 326 0.91 13.10 -12.01
N PRO A 327 0.15 13.91 -11.23
CA PRO A 327 -0.53 15.08 -11.79
C PRO A 327 0.40 16.09 -12.49
N THR A 328 1.70 16.06 -12.21
CA THR A 328 2.74 16.88 -12.86
C THR A 328 3.52 16.15 -13.96
N ASN A 329 3.28 14.85 -14.15
CA ASN A 329 3.86 14.01 -15.19
C ASN A 329 2.78 13.03 -15.69
N ASP A 330 1.89 13.51 -16.56
CA ASP A 330 0.72 12.76 -17.04
C ASP A 330 0.72 12.63 -18.57
N ASN A 331 0.69 11.39 -19.05
CA ASN A 331 0.70 11.03 -20.46
C ASN A 331 -0.57 10.24 -20.89
N GLY A 332 -1.58 10.15 -20.02
CA GLY A 332 -2.80 9.37 -20.27
C GLY A 332 -2.80 7.94 -19.71
N THR A 333 -1.73 7.52 -19.00
CA THR A 333 -1.61 6.17 -18.42
C THR A 333 -2.23 6.11 -17.02
N ILE A 334 -3.23 5.23 -16.85
CA ILE A 334 -3.86 4.91 -15.56
C ILE A 334 -3.22 3.65 -15.00
N THR A 335 -2.94 3.68 -13.69
CA THR A 335 -2.35 2.57 -12.96
C THR A 335 -3.28 2.13 -11.83
N PRO A 336 -3.89 0.92 -11.87
CA PRO A 336 -4.85 0.47 -10.87
C PRO A 336 -4.36 0.58 -9.43
N THR A 337 -3.07 0.31 -9.15
CA THR A 337 -2.56 0.38 -7.76
C THR A 337 -2.69 1.77 -7.13
N ALA A 338 -2.71 2.85 -7.93
CA ALA A 338 -2.90 4.20 -7.41
C ALA A 338 -4.24 4.32 -6.68
N ALA A 339 -5.35 4.07 -7.38
CA ALA A 339 -6.69 4.19 -6.81
C ALA A 339 -6.99 3.04 -5.83
N LEU A 340 -6.58 1.81 -6.14
CA LEU A 340 -6.91 0.65 -5.30
C LEU A 340 -6.10 0.59 -4.00
N SER A 341 -4.88 1.13 -3.97
CA SER A 341 -4.13 1.20 -2.71
C SER A 341 -4.52 2.42 -1.85
N ALA A 342 -5.42 3.28 -2.37
CA ALA A 342 -5.93 4.46 -1.68
C ALA A 342 -7.28 4.23 -0.97
N PHE A 343 -7.79 2.99 -0.93
CA PHE A 343 -9.06 2.63 -0.27
C PHE A 343 -9.19 3.18 1.15
N PRO A 344 -8.16 3.15 2.02
CA PRO A 344 -8.31 3.70 3.36
C PRO A 344 -8.54 5.21 3.37
N TYR A 345 -8.00 5.95 2.40
CA TYR A 345 -8.06 7.41 2.37
C TYR A 345 -9.32 7.94 1.69
N THR A 346 -9.74 7.30 0.59
CA THR A 346 -10.89 7.69 -0.25
C THR A 346 -11.75 6.49 -0.64
N PRO A 347 -12.45 5.85 0.32
CA PRO A 347 -13.14 4.58 0.08
C PRO A 347 -14.16 4.61 -1.06
N TYR A 348 -14.89 5.72 -1.21
CA TYR A 348 -15.92 5.87 -2.24
C TYR A 348 -15.28 6.01 -3.63
N GLU A 349 -14.31 6.91 -3.78
CA GLU A 349 -13.60 7.18 -5.04
C GLU A 349 -12.81 5.95 -5.51
N SER A 350 -12.17 5.24 -4.57
CA SER A 350 -11.43 4.00 -4.83
C SER A 350 -12.37 2.85 -5.24
N TRP A 351 -13.55 2.76 -4.61
CA TRP A 351 -14.59 1.82 -5.01
C TRP A 351 -15.09 2.08 -6.44
N GLN A 352 -15.32 3.33 -6.79
CA GLN A 352 -15.75 3.72 -8.12
C GLN A 352 -14.71 3.34 -9.18
N ALA A 353 -13.41 3.56 -8.88
CA ALA A 353 -12.31 3.09 -9.73
C ALA A 353 -12.28 1.57 -9.86
N LEU A 354 -12.33 0.82 -8.76
CA LEU A 354 -12.34 -0.65 -8.81
C LEU A 354 -13.47 -1.16 -9.72
N ARG A 355 -14.69 -0.68 -9.48
CA ARG A 355 -15.88 -1.09 -10.24
C ARG A 355 -15.73 -0.74 -11.72
N TYR A 356 -15.26 0.46 -12.05
CA TYR A 356 -15.05 0.88 -13.44
C TYR A 356 -14.00 0.02 -14.14
N LEU A 357 -12.81 -0.12 -13.54
CA LEU A 357 -11.71 -0.91 -14.10
C LEU A 357 -12.15 -2.36 -14.33
N TYR A 358 -12.85 -2.97 -13.37
CA TYR A 358 -13.34 -4.33 -13.48
C TYR A 358 -14.42 -4.49 -14.55
N LEU A 359 -15.46 -3.64 -14.55
CA LEU A 359 -16.61 -3.79 -15.44
C LEU A 359 -16.36 -3.29 -16.87
N LYS A 360 -15.52 -2.26 -17.04
CA LYS A 360 -15.26 -1.64 -18.36
C LYS A 360 -13.99 -2.16 -19.01
N HIS A 361 -12.95 -2.43 -18.22
CA HIS A 361 -11.65 -2.83 -18.73
C HIS A 361 -11.24 -4.26 -18.32
N GLY A 362 -12.00 -4.94 -17.46
CA GLY A 362 -11.59 -6.22 -16.86
C GLY A 362 -11.30 -7.33 -17.87
N ASN A 363 -11.95 -7.32 -19.04
CA ASN A 363 -11.66 -8.28 -20.12
C ASN A 363 -10.25 -8.16 -20.73
N ARG A 364 -9.56 -7.03 -20.51
CA ARG A 364 -8.19 -6.76 -21.00
C ARG A 364 -7.22 -6.47 -19.86
N LEU A 365 -7.71 -5.90 -18.76
CA LEU A 365 -6.91 -5.39 -17.66
C LEU A 365 -6.91 -6.31 -16.44
N PHE A 366 -7.85 -7.27 -16.31
CA PHE A 366 -7.91 -8.18 -15.17
C PHE A 366 -7.56 -9.60 -15.62
N GLY A 367 -6.49 -10.16 -15.07
CA GLY A 367 -5.96 -11.47 -15.43
C GLY A 367 -5.77 -12.38 -14.21
N GLU A 368 -4.88 -13.36 -14.34
CA GLU A 368 -4.70 -14.42 -13.34
C GLU A 368 -4.32 -13.90 -11.95
N TYR A 369 -3.53 -12.83 -11.91
CA TYR A 369 -3.00 -12.25 -10.68
C TYR A 369 -3.62 -10.89 -10.37
N GLY A 370 -4.91 -10.71 -10.71
CA GLY A 370 -5.63 -9.45 -10.51
C GLY A 370 -5.47 -8.50 -11.69
N PHE A 371 -5.52 -7.19 -11.43
CA PHE A 371 -5.29 -6.18 -12.47
C PHE A 371 -3.83 -6.18 -12.93
N TYR A 372 -3.62 -6.11 -14.24
CA TYR A 372 -2.32 -5.80 -14.84
C TYR A 372 -1.89 -4.37 -14.49
N ASP A 373 -0.61 -4.11 -14.67
CA ASP A 373 0.10 -2.97 -14.10
C ASP A 373 -0.50 -1.60 -14.46
N ALA A 374 -0.77 -1.37 -15.75
CA ALA A 374 -1.28 -0.09 -16.22
C ALA A 374 -1.99 -0.22 -17.57
N TYR A 375 -2.71 0.84 -17.97
CA TYR A 375 -3.22 0.97 -19.33
C TYR A 375 -3.29 2.44 -19.78
N ASN A 376 -3.24 2.64 -21.09
CA ASN A 376 -3.40 3.95 -21.72
C ASN A 376 -4.42 3.83 -22.85
N ALA A 377 -5.64 4.32 -22.61
CA ALA A 377 -6.74 4.24 -23.57
C ALA A 377 -6.43 5.00 -24.87
N SER A 378 -5.81 6.17 -24.77
CA SER A 378 -5.49 7.02 -25.93
C SER A 378 -4.47 6.36 -26.89
N LYS A 379 -3.63 5.46 -26.36
CA LYS A 379 -2.66 4.67 -27.12
C LYS A 379 -3.16 3.27 -27.46
N ASN A 380 -4.36 2.89 -27.02
CA ASN A 380 -4.88 1.51 -27.06
C ASN A 380 -3.89 0.48 -26.47
N TRP A 381 -3.14 0.89 -25.44
CA TRP A 381 -2.13 0.07 -24.79
C TRP A 381 -2.60 -0.41 -23.42
N TYR A 382 -2.29 -1.66 -23.11
CA TYR A 382 -2.58 -2.31 -21.84
C TYR A 382 -1.32 -3.11 -21.49
N SER A 383 -0.83 -2.97 -20.26
CA SER A 383 0.23 -3.84 -19.78
C SER A 383 -0.23 -5.29 -19.82
N ASN A 384 0.70 -6.19 -20.14
CA ASN A 384 0.53 -7.64 -20.00
C ASN A 384 1.38 -8.18 -18.84
N GLN A 385 1.87 -7.29 -17.98
CA GLN A 385 2.73 -7.59 -16.85
C GLN A 385 2.06 -7.22 -15.53
N TYR A 386 2.61 -7.80 -14.47
CA TYR A 386 2.36 -7.42 -13.10
C TYR A 386 3.70 -7.04 -12.47
N LEU A 387 3.71 -6.00 -11.64
CA LEU A 387 4.86 -5.64 -10.80
C LEU A 387 4.57 -5.94 -9.33
N ALA A 388 5.55 -6.50 -8.61
CA ALA A 388 5.37 -6.80 -7.18
C ALA A 388 5.01 -5.57 -6.35
N ILE A 389 5.65 -4.45 -6.67
CA ILE A 389 5.51 -3.18 -5.94
C ILE A 389 4.13 -2.55 -6.14
N ASP A 390 3.45 -2.86 -7.24
CA ASP A 390 2.10 -2.37 -7.52
C ASP A 390 1.02 -3.34 -7.03
N GLN A 391 1.24 -4.65 -7.14
CA GLN A 391 0.30 -5.67 -6.65
C GLN A 391 0.22 -5.73 -5.12
N GLY A 392 1.35 -5.57 -4.44
CA GLY A 392 1.45 -5.76 -2.99
C GLY A 392 0.57 -4.79 -2.20
N PRO A 393 0.70 -3.47 -2.43
CA PRO A 393 -0.12 -2.45 -1.78
C PRO A 393 -1.63 -2.64 -2.00
N ILE A 394 -2.06 -3.15 -3.16
CA ILE A 394 -3.50 -3.42 -3.41
C ILE A 394 -4.04 -4.41 -2.37
N VAL A 395 -3.34 -5.54 -2.15
CA VAL A 395 -3.78 -6.55 -1.18
C VAL A 395 -3.83 -5.95 0.23
N VAL A 396 -2.76 -5.25 0.61
CA VAL A 396 -2.55 -4.76 1.98
C VAL A 396 -3.46 -3.59 2.32
N MET A 397 -3.59 -2.59 1.44
CA MET A 397 -4.36 -1.39 1.71
C MET A 397 -5.87 -1.63 1.64
N ILE A 398 -6.34 -2.53 0.77
CA ILE A 398 -7.75 -2.99 0.86
C ILE A 398 -7.99 -3.67 2.21
N GLU A 399 -7.06 -4.49 2.70
CA GLU A 399 -7.23 -5.13 4.01
C GLU A 399 -7.18 -4.12 5.16
N ASN A 400 -6.28 -3.13 5.10
CA ASN A 400 -6.23 -2.05 6.08
C ASN A 400 -7.52 -1.22 6.09
N TYR A 401 -8.15 -0.99 4.94
CA TYR A 401 -9.48 -0.38 4.87
C TYR A 401 -10.54 -1.27 5.53
N ARG A 402 -10.59 -2.56 5.18
CA ARG A 402 -11.64 -3.48 5.64
C ARG A 402 -11.59 -3.79 7.13
N THR A 403 -10.39 -3.97 7.68
CA THR A 403 -10.22 -4.44 9.08
C THR A 403 -9.11 -3.72 9.84
N GLY A 404 -8.24 -2.97 9.15
CA GLY A 404 -7.04 -2.39 9.74
C GLY A 404 -6.01 -3.44 10.17
N LEU A 405 -6.03 -4.65 9.60
CA LEU A 405 -5.22 -5.78 10.08
C LEU A 405 -3.73 -5.45 10.18
N ILE A 406 -3.11 -4.99 9.08
CA ILE A 406 -1.67 -4.79 9.03
C ILE A 406 -1.25 -3.59 9.88
N TRP A 407 -2.07 -2.53 9.92
CA TRP A 407 -1.89 -1.43 10.87
C TRP A 407 -1.94 -1.88 12.34
N LYS A 408 -2.94 -2.69 12.73
CA LYS A 408 -3.03 -3.24 14.09
C LYS A 408 -1.83 -4.11 14.46
N VAL A 409 -1.26 -4.82 13.49
CA VAL A 409 -0.01 -5.58 13.67
C VAL A 409 1.16 -4.62 13.83
N GLY A 410 1.30 -3.62 12.95
CA GLY A 410 2.38 -2.61 12.98
C GLY A 410 2.42 -1.81 14.28
N GLU A 411 1.28 -1.50 14.87
CA GLU A 411 1.17 -0.85 16.18
C GLU A 411 1.86 -1.64 17.31
N ARG A 412 1.98 -2.97 17.19
CA ARG A 412 2.61 -3.83 18.20
C ARG A 412 4.11 -4.03 17.95
N ILE A 413 4.63 -3.60 16.80
CA ILE A 413 6.06 -3.72 16.47
C ILE A 413 6.82 -2.61 17.22
N THR A 414 7.56 -3.00 18.26
CA THR A 414 8.25 -2.08 19.19
C THR A 414 9.28 -1.21 18.47
N GLU A 415 9.95 -1.75 17.45
CA GLU A 415 10.97 -1.06 16.66
C GLU A 415 10.37 0.11 15.87
N ILE A 416 9.19 -0.07 15.26
CA ILE A 416 8.46 1.00 14.57
C ILE A 416 8.08 2.09 15.57
N GLN A 417 7.51 1.73 16.72
CA GLN A 417 7.10 2.71 17.74
C GLN A 417 8.30 3.50 18.29
N THR A 418 9.43 2.83 18.47
CA THR A 418 10.69 3.46 18.90
C THR A 418 11.20 4.44 17.85
N GLY A 419 11.18 4.06 16.58
CA GLY A 419 11.56 4.91 15.46
C GLY A 419 10.71 6.18 15.36
N LEU A 420 9.38 6.02 15.33
CA LEU A 420 8.42 7.12 15.27
C LEU A 420 8.64 8.11 16.43
N LYS A 421 8.79 7.61 17.66
CA LYS A 421 9.07 8.45 18.83
C LYS A 421 10.38 9.23 18.68
N LYS A 422 11.45 8.59 18.21
CA LYS A 422 12.75 9.25 17.98
C LYS A 422 12.70 10.31 16.87
N MET A 423 11.75 10.20 15.94
CA MET A 423 11.48 11.21 14.91
C MET A 423 10.59 12.36 15.41
N GLY A 424 10.06 12.29 16.63
CA GLY A 424 9.06 13.22 17.14
C GLY A 424 7.70 13.06 16.48
N ILE A 425 7.42 11.89 15.91
CA ILE A 425 6.09 11.55 15.37
C ILE A 425 5.29 10.89 16.50
N GLU A 426 4.19 11.52 16.85
CA GLU A 426 3.31 11.11 17.94
C GLU A 426 1.86 11.03 17.48
N ASN A 427 0.96 10.60 18.39
CA ASN A 427 -0.47 10.64 18.10
C ASN A 427 -0.93 12.08 17.85
N PRO A 428 -1.75 12.32 16.82
CA PRO A 428 -2.38 13.60 16.56
C PRO A 428 -3.16 14.13 17.77
N SER A 429 -3.28 15.46 17.84
CA SER A 429 -4.34 16.06 18.64
C SER A 429 -5.68 15.82 17.93
N TYR A 430 -6.62 15.21 18.64
CA TYR A 430 -7.93 14.83 18.08
C TYR A 430 -9.02 15.81 18.55
N PRO A 431 -9.21 16.95 17.87
CA PRO A 431 -10.28 17.89 18.22
C PRO A 431 -11.65 17.24 18.02
N THR A 432 -12.59 17.50 18.93
CA THR A 432 -13.96 16.98 18.79
C THR A 432 -14.54 17.40 17.44
N GLY A 433 -14.89 16.43 16.60
CA GLY A 433 -15.27 16.71 15.21
C GLY A 433 -15.10 15.53 14.27
N PHE A 434 -15.34 15.78 13.00
CA PHE A 434 -15.20 14.82 11.90
C PHE A 434 -13.77 14.85 11.33
N TYR A 435 -12.80 14.59 12.20
CA TYR A 435 -11.36 14.83 11.95
C TYR A 435 -10.78 14.00 10.79
N ALA A 436 -11.33 12.82 10.54
CA ALA A 436 -10.81 11.87 9.56
C ALA A 436 -11.11 12.22 8.09
N TYR A 437 -11.87 13.30 7.83
CA TYR A 437 -12.40 13.60 6.51
C TYR A 437 -11.97 14.97 6.00
N GLN A 438 -11.72 15.04 4.69
CA GLN A 438 -11.47 16.27 3.94
C GLN A 438 -12.54 16.46 2.87
N PRO A 439 -13.63 17.17 3.19
CA PRO A 439 -14.71 17.40 2.25
C PRO A 439 -14.24 18.11 0.98
N HIS A 440 -14.96 17.87 -0.12
CA HIS A 440 -14.68 18.50 -1.40
C HIS A 440 -14.67 20.04 -1.27
N PRO A 441 -13.61 20.75 -1.71
CA PRO A 441 -13.40 22.17 -1.44
C PRO A 441 -14.53 23.10 -1.89
N THR A 442 -15.16 22.78 -3.03
CA THR A 442 -16.28 23.58 -3.57
C THR A 442 -17.63 23.29 -2.91
N THR A 443 -18.01 22.03 -2.76
CA THR A 443 -19.36 21.66 -2.26
C THR A 443 -19.41 21.59 -0.72
N GLY A 444 -18.26 21.34 -0.09
CA GLY A 444 -18.13 21.02 1.33
C GLY A 444 -18.70 19.64 1.69
N GLU A 445 -18.91 18.77 0.70
CA GLU A 445 -19.51 17.44 0.86
C GLU A 445 -18.44 16.35 0.99
N TRP A 446 -18.71 15.33 1.80
CA TRP A 446 -17.93 14.09 1.87
C TRP A 446 -18.82 12.89 1.52
N SER A 447 -18.36 12.04 0.60
CA SER A 447 -19.05 10.80 0.24
C SER A 447 -18.73 9.70 1.25
N LEU A 448 -19.70 9.34 2.09
CA LEU A 448 -19.57 8.24 3.03
C LEU A 448 -20.20 6.98 2.42
N MET A 449 -19.36 6.00 2.09
CA MET A 449 -19.78 4.72 1.53
C MET A 449 -20.15 3.73 2.64
N ARG A 450 -21.15 2.88 2.41
CA ARG A 450 -21.36 1.68 3.24
C ARG A 450 -20.10 0.81 3.22
N HIS A 451 -19.62 0.42 4.39
CA HIS A 451 -18.49 -0.50 4.51
C HIS A 451 -18.85 -1.83 3.85
N SER A 452 -17.94 -2.34 3.01
CA SER A 452 -18.18 -3.53 2.19
C SER A 452 -18.57 -4.76 3.01
N ASP A 453 -17.88 -4.99 4.14
CA ASP A 453 -18.10 -6.20 4.94
C ASP A 453 -19.28 -6.12 5.92
N THR A 454 -19.57 -4.93 6.49
CA THR A 454 -20.63 -4.80 7.50
C THR A 454 -21.95 -4.36 6.90
N GLY A 455 -21.93 -3.83 5.67
CA GLY A 455 -23.07 -3.22 5.02
C GLY A 455 -23.51 -1.90 5.66
N LYS A 456 -22.84 -1.38 6.69
CA LYS A 456 -23.22 -0.16 7.43
C LYS A 456 -22.31 1.02 7.10
N TYR A 457 -22.77 2.24 7.34
CA TYR A 457 -21.91 3.44 7.21
C TYR A 457 -21.00 3.57 8.43
N PRO A 458 -19.67 3.59 8.27
CA PRO A 458 -18.74 3.79 9.38
C PRO A 458 -18.44 5.29 9.56
N LEU A 459 -19.17 5.97 10.45
CA LEU A 459 -18.88 7.38 10.74
C LEU A 459 -17.74 7.49 11.76
N GLU A 460 -16.61 7.98 11.29
CA GLU A 460 -15.43 8.29 12.10
C GLU A 460 -15.52 9.70 12.68
N PHE A 461 -15.17 9.84 13.94
CA PHE A 461 -15.13 11.13 14.62
C PHE A 461 -14.11 11.10 15.75
N ALA A 462 -13.66 12.29 16.13
CA ALA A 462 -12.77 12.52 17.26
C ALA A 462 -13.55 13.13 18.42
N VAL A 463 -13.05 12.86 19.64
CA VAL A 463 -13.55 13.40 20.90
C VAL A 463 -12.36 13.90 21.71
N ALA A 464 -12.37 15.15 22.16
CA ALA A 464 -11.30 15.74 22.97
C ALA A 464 -11.67 15.82 24.46
N GLY A 465 -12.94 16.09 24.78
CA GLY A 465 -13.42 16.28 26.16
C GLY A 465 -13.97 15.01 26.81
N THR A 466 -14.38 15.13 28.07
CA THR A 466 -15.04 14.07 28.85
C THR A 466 -16.56 14.20 28.89
N GLN A 467 -17.12 15.30 28.36
CA GLN A 467 -18.57 15.51 28.30
C GLN A 467 -19.21 14.50 27.35
N PRO A 468 -20.48 14.12 27.57
CA PRO A 468 -21.21 13.25 26.67
C PRO A 468 -21.26 13.81 25.23
N VAL A 469 -21.25 12.90 24.27
CA VAL A 469 -21.25 13.19 22.83
C VAL A 469 -22.58 12.76 22.23
N THR A 470 -23.16 13.65 21.42
CA THR A 470 -24.32 13.36 20.58
C THR A 470 -23.95 13.61 19.12
N ILE A 471 -24.33 12.69 18.23
CA ILE A 471 -24.17 12.80 16.78
C ILE A 471 -25.53 12.62 16.12
N GLU A 472 -25.90 13.61 15.32
CA GLU A 472 -27.17 13.66 14.59
C GLU A 472 -26.92 13.83 13.10
N LEU A 473 -27.72 13.16 12.27
CA LEU A 473 -27.78 13.37 10.82
C LEU A 473 -29.13 13.98 10.48
N THR A 474 -29.12 15.20 9.94
CA THR A 474 -30.34 15.86 9.46
C THR A 474 -30.41 15.78 7.94
N GLY A 475 -31.43 15.11 7.42
CA GLY A 475 -31.67 14.99 5.98
C GLY A 475 -32.26 16.27 5.38
N ILE A 476 -32.28 16.35 4.04
CA ILE A 476 -32.81 17.50 3.29
C ILE A 476 -34.29 17.81 3.55
N ASN A 477 -35.05 16.80 3.97
CA ASN A 477 -36.47 16.89 4.34
C ASN A 477 -36.68 17.30 5.80
N GLY A 478 -35.61 17.60 6.54
CA GLY A 478 -35.63 17.96 7.95
C GLY A 478 -35.72 16.78 8.93
N THR A 479 -35.76 15.53 8.46
CA THR A 479 -35.76 14.37 9.37
C THR A 479 -34.39 14.19 10.01
N THR A 480 -34.35 14.02 11.32
CA THR A 480 -33.11 13.83 12.09
C THR A 480 -32.99 12.39 12.58
N LEU A 481 -31.84 11.76 12.30
CA LEU A 481 -31.43 10.46 12.84
C LEU A 481 -30.35 10.68 13.91
N LYS A 482 -30.57 10.18 15.12
CA LYS A 482 -29.53 10.14 16.15
C LYS A 482 -28.61 8.93 15.89
N VAL A 483 -27.38 9.20 15.46
CA VAL A 483 -26.34 8.18 15.25
C VAL A 483 -25.66 7.81 16.56
N LEU A 484 -25.53 8.78 17.46
CA LEU A 484 -25.02 8.60 18.83
C LEU A 484 -25.79 9.55 19.74
N ASP A 485 -26.28 9.08 20.90
CA ASP A 485 -27.08 9.90 21.81
C ASP A 485 -26.45 9.94 23.21
N ASN A 486 -26.01 11.13 23.62
CA ASN A 486 -25.55 11.44 24.97
C ASN A 486 -24.59 10.41 25.57
N LYS A 487 -23.56 10.01 24.80
CA LYS A 487 -22.65 8.94 25.21
C LYS A 487 -21.30 9.49 25.67
N THR A 488 -20.88 9.10 26.87
CA THR A 488 -19.53 9.37 27.37
C THR A 488 -18.52 8.46 26.67
N LEU A 489 -17.52 9.07 26.05
CA LEU A 489 -16.43 8.39 25.34
C LEU A 489 -15.09 8.88 25.88
N THR A 490 -14.07 8.03 25.82
CA THR A 490 -12.70 8.45 26.12
C THR A 490 -12.18 9.39 25.03
N PRO A 491 -11.30 10.36 25.35
CA PRO A 491 -10.65 11.16 24.32
C PRO A 491 -9.92 10.29 23.29
N GLY A 492 -9.98 10.69 22.01
CA GLY A 492 -9.43 9.93 20.88
C GLY A 492 -10.40 9.81 19.70
N THR A 493 -10.08 8.92 18.77
CA THR A 493 -10.91 8.62 17.60
C THR A 493 -11.86 7.45 17.87
N HIS A 494 -13.05 7.53 17.28
CA HIS A 494 -14.13 6.57 17.42
C HIS A 494 -14.80 6.34 16.08
N ILE A 495 -15.39 5.16 15.89
CA ILE A 495 -16.20 4.82 14.72
C ILE A 495 -17.57 4.37 15.21
N GLN A 496 -18.63 5.05 14.74
CA GLN A 496 -20.01 4.62 14.96
C GLN A 496 -20.59 4.09 13.65
N SER A 497 -20.88 2.78 13.63
CA SER A 497 -21.60 2.16 12.51
C SER A 497 -23.09 2.43 12.63
N PHE A 498 -23.75 2.81 11.53
CA PHE A 498 -25.18 3.08 11.50
C PHE A 498 -25.81 2.75 10.14
N ASP A 499 -27.14 2.69 10.12
CA ASP A 499 -27.94 2.48 8.93
C ASP A 499 -28.81 3.71 8.63
N ALA A 500 -28.86 4.11 7.37
CA ALA A 500 -29.71 5.19 6.87
C ALA A 500 -29.99 5.02 5.37
N ALA A 501 -31.01 5.68 4.84
CA ALA A 501 -31.21 5.78 3.40
C ALA A 501 -30.05 6.57 2.76
N GLY A 502 -29.65 6.17 1.55
CA GLY A 502 -28.70 6.96 0.76
C GLY A 502 -29.25 8.36 0.47
N GLY A 503 -28.38 9.37 0.43
CA GLY A 503 -28.80 10.75 0.22
C GLY A 503 -27.89 11.78 0.90
N LYS A 504 -28.31 13.05 0.85
CA LYS A 504 -27.58 14.18 1.45
C LYS A 504 -28.04 14.45 2.88
N TYR A 505 -27.08 14.63 3.78
CA TYR A 505 -27.30 14.90 5.20
C TYR A 505 -26.33 15.97 5.71
N VAL A 506 -26.72 16.67 6.77
CA VAL A 506 -25.80 17.44 7.61
C VAL A 506 -25.54 16.62 8.88
N ALA A 507 -24.31 16.17 9.05
CA ALA A 507 -23.85 15.53 10.27
C ALA A 507 -23.45 16.60 11.28
N THR A 508 -23.96 16.49 12.51
CA THR A 508 -23.64 17.39 13.62
C THR A 508 -23.14 16.57 14.79
N ILE A 509 -21.93 16.89 15.27
CA ILE A 509 -21.39 16.36 16.53
C ILE A 509 -21.39 17.45 17.59
N THR A 510 -21.94 17.13 18.76
CA THR A 510 -22.02 18.03 19.93
C THR A 510 -21.36 17.38 21.14
N GLN A 511 -20.49 18.13 21.83
CA GLN A 511 -19.89 17.76 23.11
C GLN A 511 -19.79 18.99 24.01
N GLY A 512 -20.63 19.06 25.05
CA GLY A 512 -20.73 20.27 25.88
C GLY A 512 -21.08 21.49 25.01
N SER A 513 -20.23 22.53 25.03
CA SER A 513 -20.39 23.72 24.17
C SER A 513 -19.80 23.55 22.77
N VAL A 514 -19.02 22.50 22.50
CA VAL A 514 -18.40 22.26 21.19
C VAL A 514 -19.44 21.68 20.25
N LYS A 515 -19.62 22.32 19.09
CA LYS A 515 -20.47 21.84 17.99
C LYS A 515 -19.71 21.92 16.67
N LYS A 516 -19.64 20.80 15.94
CA LYS A 516 -19.05 20.73 14.59
C LYS A 516 -20.04 20.12 13.62
N VAL A 517 -19.93 20.53 12.35
CA VAL A 517 -20.83 20.09 11.27
C VAL A 517 -20.03 19.65 10.05
N MET A 518 -20.56 18.68 9.30
CA MET A 518 -20.04 18.25 8.01
C MET A 518 -21.21 17.86 7.09
N LYS A 519 -21.14 18.19 5.80
CA LYS A 519 -22.12 17.70 4.83
C LYS A 519 -21.71 16.31 4.37
N LEU A 520 -22.60 15.34 4.52
CA LEU A 520 -22.41 13.96 4.11
C LEU A 520 -23.29 13.63 2.91
N VAL A 521 -22.72 12.85 1.99
CA VAL A 521 -23.46 12.14 0.95
C VAL A 521 -23.34 10.65 1.26
N LEU A 522 -24.42 10.04 1.73
CA LEU A 522 -24.46 8.61 2.03
C LEU A 522 -24.65 7.82 0.73
N ARG A 523 -23.67 6.98 0.38
CA ARG A 523 -23.51 6.28 -0.91
C ARG A 523 -23.71 4.76 -0.84
#